data_AF-A0A4Z2GLW0-F1
#
_entry.id   AF-A0A4Z2GLW0-F1
#
_cell.length_a   1.000
_cell.length_b   1.000
_cell.length_c   1.000
_cell.angle_alpha   90.00
_cell.angle_beta   90.00
_cell.angle_gamma   90.00
#
_symmetry.space_group_name_H-M   'P 1'
#
loop_
_entity.id
_entity.type
_entity.pdbx_description
1 polymer ?
#
loop_
_entity_poly.entity_id
_entity_poly.type
_entity_poly.pdbx_seq_one_letter_code
_entity_poly.pdbx_strand_id
1 'polypeptide(L)'
;MNRRMEELEMDIRNDIRQGGNAEETTFRTGGVTRGTGCALASLLTVALHNHLWYLTEVMEALLRALALQRGAAQPKLLLRRTESTVEKLLTNWMSVCLYGFLRERAGQQLFLMVSALTQQTAQGPVDRVTEKAQYTLSEDWLLWQAQDFKALKLKVLFAAGGAGEVSEPLEVGALSCDSVEQLKEKILSAFRDKFGFPYSRRLGDVGVPDGATVKVLSRRSPPLLSQQSSLKDDENFSGKYFHLIDPDVDQNQRKNPERKKLKMKEVAVHSYVENLFRSIWGTPLGRAPQTVKYFFDFLDRLADDMKITDPDVLHIWKTNSLPLRFWINILKNPQFVFDMEKTPQLDSCLTVIAQAFMDSFSLSETQLGKHSPTNKLLYAKDIPQFRQEVKAYYKQIRDQPPITEAEFKEFLQDESKKHENEFNEAAALREIYRFIQRYFTEIKDKLEQSGAPVELTEQLHHVKQLFDGLKSCSWD
;
A
#
# COMPACT_ATOMS: atom_id res chain seq x y z
N MET A 1 6.39 -5.64 -17.00
CA MET A 1 4.97 -5.91 -17.32
C MET A 1 4.39 -7.15 -16.62
N ASN A 2 5.17 -7.91 -15.83
CA ASN A 2 4.72 -9.12 -15.10
C ASN A 2 4.74 -9.00 -13.55
N ARG A 3 4.92 -7.80 -12.98
CA ARG A 3 5.04 -7.63 -11.50
C ARG A 3 3.80 -7.04 -10.83
N ARG A 4 2.71 -6.91 -11.58
CA ARG A 4 1.41 -6.32 -11.17
C ARG A 4 0.64 -7.14 -10.14
N MET A 5 1.07 -8.37 -10.01
CA MET A 5 0.42 -9.48 -9.35
C MET A 5 1.18 -9.90 -8.10
N GLU A 6 2.51 -9.75 -8.13
CA GLU A 6 3.37 -10.06 -6.99
C GLU A 6 2.97 -9.28 -5.75
N GLU A 7 2.31 -8.11 -5.87
CA GLU A 7 1.93 -7.17 -4.81
C GLU A 7 0.56 -7.48 -4.17
N LEU A 8 -0.48 -7.80 -4.97
CA LEU A 8 -1.73 -8.37 -4.44
C LEU A 8 -1.44 -9.78 -3.87
N GLU A 9 -0.61 -10.55 -4.55
CA GLU A 9 -0.04 -11.79 -4.03
C GLU A 9 0.88 -11.56 -2.85
N MET A 10 1.53 -10.40 -2.65
CA MET A 10 2.40 -10.14 -1.50
C MET A 10 1.55 -9.82 -0.29
N ASP A 11 0.50 -9.01 -0.43
CA ASP A 11 -0.47 -8.79 0.65
C ASP A 11 -1.23 -10.08 0.97
N ILE A 12 -1.64 -10.86 -0.04
CA ILE A 12 -2.24 -12.19 0.15
C ILE A 12 -1.23 -13.18 0.77
N ARG A 13 0.03 -13.25 0.30
CA ARG A 13 1.09 -14.11 0.85
C ARG A 13 1.53 -13.65 2.23
N ASN A 14 1.58 -12.35 2.51
CA ASN A 14 1.92 -11.80 3.82
C ASN A 14 0.77 -12.01 4.80
N ASP A 15 -0.49 -11.89 4.38
CA ASP A 15 -1.65 -12.27 5.19
C ASP A 15 -1.68 -13.78 5.46
N ILE A 16 -1.30 -14.62 4.48
CA ILE A 16 -1.13 -16.08 4.66
C ILE A 16 0.04 -16.38 5.61
N ARG A 17 1.20 -15.71 5.47
CA ARG A 17 2.37 -15.89 6.33
C ARG A 17 2.16 -15.39 7.77
N GLN A 18 1.53 -14.22 7.94
CA GLN A 18 1.15 -13.70 9.25
C GLN A 18 0.02 -14.52 9.88
N GLY A 19 -0.89 -15.08 9.07
CA GLY A 19 -1.87 -16.09 9.47
C GLY A 19 -1.21 -17.36 10.01
N GLY A 20 -0.19 -17.88 9.31
CA GLY A 20 0.61 -19.04 9.76
C GLY A 20 1.39 -18.79 11.06
N ASN A 21 1.93 -17.58 11.27
CA ASN A 21 2.55 -17.21 12.55
C ASN A 21 1.52 -17.02 13.68
N ALA A 22 0.28 -16.60 13.36
CA ALA A 22 -0.83 -16.54 14.31
C ALA A 22 -1.40 -17.94 14.64
N GLU A 23 -1.13 -18.96 13.80
CA GLU A 23 -1.47 -20.37 14.06
C GLU A 23 -0.67 -20.94 15.25
N GLU A 24 0.61 -20.57 15.42
CA GLU A 24 1.40 -20.94 16.60
C GLU A 24 0.83 -20.37 17.91
N THR A 25 0.22 -19.18 17.85
CA THR A 25 -0.40 -18.53 19.01
C THR A 25 -1.83 -19.02 19.29
N THR A 26 -2.54 -19.57 18.30
CA THR A 26 -3.91 -20.09 18.45
C THR A 26 -4.00 -21.48 19.08
N PHE A 27 -2.87 -22.15 19.32
CA PHE A 27 -2.81 -23.40 20.08
C PHE A 27 -3.42 -23.29 21.49
N ARG A 28 -3.70 -22.07 21.98
CA ARG A 28 -4.18 -21.81 23.34
C ARG A 28 -5.61 -21.28 23.50
N THR A 29 -6.30 -20.78 22.46
CA THR A 29 -7.53 -19.96 22.69
C THR A 29 -8.77 -20.26 21.85
N GLY A 30 -8.77 -21.26 20.97
CA GLY A 30 -10.01 -21.84 20.41
C GLY A 30 -10.90 -20.94 19.52
N GLY A 31 -10.55 -19.68 19.25
CA GLY A 31 -11.31 -18.75 18.40
C GLY A 31 -10.64 -18.45 17.05
N VAL A 32 -11.44 -18.05 16.05
CA VAL A 32 -10.94 -17.45 14.80
C VAL A 32 -10.41 -16.06 15.16
N THR A 33 -9.10 -15.86 15.03
CA THR A 33 -8.47 -14.56 15.25
C THR A 33 -8.65 -13.65 14.03
N ARG A 34 -8.43 -12.35 14.23
CA ARG A 34 -8.45 -11.36 13.14
C ARG A 34 -7.47 -11.72 12.01
N GLY A 35 -6.32 -12.29 12.34
CA GLY A 35 -5.33 -12.79 11.36
C GLY A 35 -5.86 -13.95 10.52
N THR A 36 -6.54 -14.91 11.15
CA THR A 36 -7.12 -16.07 10.43
C THR A 36 -8.27 -15.67 9.49
N GLY A 37 -9.06 -14.65 9.84
CA GLY A 37 -10.12 -14.12 8.96
C GLY A 37 -9.57 -13.42 7.72
N CYS A 38 -8.46 -12.67 7.87
CA CYS A 38 -7.79 -12.05 6.73
C CYS A 38 -7.19 -13.09 5.77
N ALA A 39 -6.52 -14.11 6.32
CA ALA A 39 -5.94 -15.20 5.53
C ALA A 39 -7.01 -15.92 4.70
N LEU A 40 -8.15 -16.28 5.31
CA LEU A 40 -9.26 -16.92 4.60
C LEU A 40 -9.81 -16.04 3.46
N ALA A 41 -10.00 -14.74 3.70
CA ALA A 41 -10.48 -13.81 2.65
C ALA A 41 -9.51 -13.75 1.46
N SER A 42 -8.21 -13.68 1.75
CA SER A 42 -7.14 -13.65 0.75
C SER A 42 -7.07 -14.95 -0.04
N LEU A 43 -7.18 -16.11 0.62
CA LEU A 43 -7.24 -17.41 -0.03
C LEU A 43 -8.48 -17.56 -0.92
N LEU A 44 -9.65 -17.14 -0.45
CA LEU A 44 -10.90 -17.16 -1.23
C LEU A 44 -10.80 -16.27 -2.47
N THR A 45 -10.14 -15.11 -2.35
CA THR A 45 -9.91 -14.21 -3.49
C THR A 45 -9.08 -14.91 -4.56
N VAL A 46 -8.00 -15.60 -4.17
CA VAL A 46 -7.15 -16.35 -5.11
C VAL A 46 -7.89 -17.51 -5.74
N ALA A 47 -8.57 -18.31 -4.92
CA ALA A 47 -9.29 -19.49 -5.39
C ALA A 47 -10.43 -19.13 -6.37
N LEU A 48 -11.04 -17.96 -6.22
CA LEU A 48 -12.14 -17.49 -7.06
C LEU A 48 -11.71 -16.40 -8.05
N HIS A 49 -10.40 -16.19 -8.27
CA HIS A 49 -9.94 -15.12 -9.15
C HIS A 49 -10.37 -15.33 -10.61
N ASN A 50 -10.42 -16.57 -11.08
CA ASN A 50 -10.90 -16.87 -12.43
C ASN A 50 -12.44 -16.73 -12.55
N HIS A 51 -13.13 -16.49 -11.44
CA HIS A 51 -14.58 -16.42 -11.32
C HIS A 51 -15.04 -15.17 -10.56
N LEU A 52 -14.52 -13.99 -10.93
CA LEU A 52 -14.79 -12.73 -10.21
C LEU A 52 -16.27 -12.37 -10.11
N TRP A 53 -17.11 -12.79 -11.07
CA TRP A 53 -18.57 -12.65 -10.97
C TRP A 53 -19.11 -13.36 -9.72
N TYR A 54 -18.79 -14.66 -9.56
CA TYR A 54 -19.22 -15.45 -8.42
C TYR A 54 -18.65 -14.92 -7.10
N LEU A 55 -17.37 -14.51 -7.10
CA LEU A 55 -16.76 -13.84 -5.95
C LEU A 55 -17.54 -12.58 -5.55
N THR A 56 -18.01 -11.81 -6.51
CA THR A 56 -18.81 -10.60 -6.28
C THR A 56 -20.16 -10.94 -5.66
N GLU A 57 -20.87 -11.94 -6.18
CA GLU A 57 -22.15 -12.40 -5.63
C GLU A 57 -22.01 -12.86 -4.17
N VAL A 58 -20.97 -13.65 -3.88
CA VAL A 58 -20.66 -14.12 -2.52
C VAL A 58 -20.33 -12.93 -1.60
N MET A 59 -19.48 -12.01 -2.05
CA MET A 59 -19.12 -10.82 -1.28
C MET A 59 -20.35 -9.96 -0.96
N GLU A 60 -21.21 -9.70 -1.94
CA GLU A 60 -22.44 -8.93 -1.72
C GLU A 60 -23.37 -9.60 -0.72
N ALA A 61 -23.61 -10.91 -0.85
CA ALA A 61 -24.45 -11.65 0.09
C ALA A 61 -23.90 -11.57 1.53
N LEU A 62 -22.57 -11.72 1.70
CA LEU A 62 -21.92 -11.59 3.00
C LEU A 62 -21.95 -10.16 3.55
N LEU A 63 -21.83 -9.14 2.69
CA LEU A 63 -21.95 -7.72 3.09
C LEU A 63 -23.38 -7.39 3.53
N ARG A 64 -24.39 -7.89 2.82
CA ARG A 64 -25.81 -7.77 3.21
C ARG A 64 -26.03 -8.40 4.59
N ALA A 65 -25.52 -9.61 4.81
CA ALA A 65 -25.61 -10.29 6.11
C ALA A 65 -24.91 -9.50 7.23
N LEU A 66 -23.70 -8.97 6.98
CA LEU A 66 -22.97 -8.13 7.94
C LEU A 66 -23.76 -6.85 8.29
N ALA A 67 -24.33 -6.20 7.28
CA ALA A 67 -25.11 -4.98 7.45
C ALA A 67 -26.41 -5.23 8.24
N LEU A 68 -27.11 -6.33 7.98
CA LEU A 68 -28.30 -6.71 8.75
C LEU A 68 -27.97 -7.04 10.21
N GLN A 69 -26.84 -7.73 10.46
CA GLN A 69 -26.42 -8.09 11.82
C GLN A 69 -25.92 -6.90 12.65
N ARG A 70 -25.12 -5.99 12.05
CA ARG A 70 -24.43 -4.91 12.77
C ARG A 70 -24.99 -3.51 12.50
N GLY A 71 -25.51 -3.29 11.29
CA GLY A 71 -25.91 -1.98 10.80
C GLY A 71 -27.23 -1.47 11.39
N ALA A 72 -28.11 -2.34 11.89
CA ALA A 72 -29.38 -1.91 12.47
C ALA A 72 -29.22 -1.10 13.78
N ALA A 73 -28.20 -1.40 14.59
CA ALA A 73 -27.97 -0.71 15.87
C ALA A 73 -27.13 0.56 15.71
N GLN A 74 -26.08 0.52 14.89
CA GLN A 74 -25.15 1.64 14.68
C GLN A 74 -24.68 1.70 13.21
N PRO A 75 -25.53 2.16 12.28
CA PRO A 75 -25.25 2.11 10.85
C PRO A 75 -24.00 2.91 10.47
N LYS A 76 -23.70 4.03 11.15
CA LYS A 76 -22.49 4.84 10.93
C LYS A 76 -21.17 4.14 11.28
N LEU A 77 -21.20 2.97 11.93
CA LEU A 77 -19.99 2.19 12.24
C LEU A 77 -19.70 1.07 11.25
N LEU A 78 -20.61 0.78 10.31
CA LEU A 78 -20.42 -0.27 9.31
C LEU A 78 -19.16 0.01 8.48
N LEU A 79 -18.37 -1.04 8.23
CA LEU A 79 -17.10 -1.00 7.49
C LEU A 79 -16.03 -0.07 8.10
N ARG A 80 -16.16 0.43 9.32
CA ARG A 80 -15.15 1.34 9.91
C ARG A 80 -13.84 0.65 10.27
N ARG A 81 -13.89 -0.62 10.65
CA ARG A 81 -12.72 -1.44 11.04
C ARG A 81 -12.77 -2.77 10.28
N THR A 82 -11.65 -3.43 10.07
CA THR A 82 -11.66 -4.78 9.47
C THR A 82 -11.78 -5.81 10.58
N GLU A 83 -13.00 -6.26 10.85
CA GLU A 83 -13.33 -7.20 11.93
C GLU A 83 -13.95 -8.51 11.42
N SER A 84 -14.22 -8.58 10.12
CA SER A 84 -14.81 -9.75 9.46
C SER A 84 -14.04 -10.12 8.18
N THR A 85 -14.17 -11.38 7.78
CA THR A 85 -13.62 -11.91 6.53
C THR A 85 -14.12 -11.12 5.32
N VAL A 86 -15.41 -10.76 5.28
CA VAL A 86 -15.99 -10.03 4.14
C VAL A 86 -15.43 -8.62 3.97
N GLU A 87 -15.05 -7.95 5.05
CA GLU A 87 -14.43 -6.61 4.98
C GLU A 87 -13.03 -6.67 4.37
N LYS A 88 -12.29 -7.75 4.62
CA LYS A 88 -11.01 -8.01 3.94
C LYS A 88 -11.25 -8.47 2.49
N LEU A 89 -12.27 -9.30 2.25
CA LEU A 89 -12.66 -9.73 0.91
C LEU A 89 -12.99 -8.53 0.01
N LEU A 90 -13.75 -7.56 0.54
CA LEU A 90 -14.05 -6.30 -0.13
C LEU A 90 -12.78 -5.51 -0.47
N THR A 91 -11.80 -5.48 0.44
CA THR A 91 -10.52 -4.80 0.18
C THR A 91 -9.78 -5.47 -0.97
N ASN A 92 -9.74 -6.81 -0.98
CA ASN A 92 -9.09 -7.57 -2.04
C ASN A 92 -9.83 -7.40 -3.39
N TRP A 93 -11.17 -7.46 -3.37
CA TRP A 93 -12.01 -7.25 -4.54
C TRP A 93 -11.83 -5.85 -5.14
N MET A 94 -11.77 -4.81 -4.31
CA MET A 94 -11.45 -3.44 -4.75
C MET A 94 -10.07 -3.38 -5.41
N SER A 95 -9.07 -4.03 -4.82
CA SER A 95 -7.73 -4.06 -5.38
C SER A 95 -7.66 -4.74 -6.75
N VAL A 96 -8.32 -5.88 -6.93
CA VAL A 96 -8.43 -6.55 -8.23
C VAL A 96 -9.12 -5.63 -9.24
N CYS A 97 -10.33 -5.17 -8.91
CA CYS A 97 -11.20 -4.48 -9.86
C CYS A 97 -10.82 -3.01 -10.13
N LEU A 98 -9.93 -2.41 -9.32
CA LEU A 98 -9.44 -1.04 -9.50
C LEU A 98 -7.97 -0.98 -9.92
N TYR A 99 -7.28 -2.12 -10.08
CA TYR A 99 -5.88 -2.14 -10.47
C TYR A 99 -5.66 -1.43 -11.82
N GLY A 100 -6.52 -1.68 -12.81
CA GLY A 100 -6.46 -1.00 -14.11
C GLY A 100 -6.56 0.52 -13.96
N PHE A 101 -7.52 1.00 -13.16
CA PHE A 101 -7.68 2.42 -12.87
C PHE A 101 -6.46 3.02 -12.16
N LEU A 102 -5.95 2.33 -11.13
CA LEU A 102 -4.75 2.74 -10.41
C LEU A 102 -3.59 2.91 -11.39
N ARG A 103 -3.33 1.91 -12.23
CA ARG A 103 -2.22 1.95 -13.18
C ARG A 103 -2.36 3.08 -14.21
N GLU A 104 -3.55 3.29 -14.75
CA GLU A 104 -3.78 4.20 -15.87
C GLU A 104 -3.96 5.67 -15.46
N ARG A 105 -4.38 5.93 -14.21
CA ARG A 105 -4.74 7.28 -13.74
C ARG A 105 -3.90 7.74 -12.57
N ALA A 106 -3.99 7.01 -11.45
CA ALA A 106 -3.47 7.48 -10.17
C ALA A 106 -1.98 7.10 -9.96
N GLY A 107 -1.51 6.03 -10.59
CA GLY A 107 -0.19 5.45 -10.38
C GLY A 107 0.94 6.39 -10.77
N GLN A 108 0.82 7.09 -11.92
CA GLN A 108 1.81 8.09 -12.29
C GLN A 108 1.88 9.23 -11.27
N GLN A 109 0.74 9.73 -10.81
CA GLN A 109 0.70 10.83 -9.83
C GLN A 109 1.23 10.38 -8.47
N LEU A 110 0.94 9.14 -8.07
CA LEU A 110 1.47 8.53 -6.85
C LEU A 110 3.00 8.42 -6.93
N PHE A 111 3.55 7.92 -8.04
CA PHE A 111 4.98 7.81 -8.25
C PHE A 111 5.67 9.18 -8.23
N LEU A 112 5.09 10.19 -8.90
CA LEU A 112 5.62 11.55 -8.91
C LEU A 112 5.59 12.17 -7.51
N MET A 113 4.51 12.01 -6.75
CA MET A 113 4.42 12.48 -5.37
C MET A 113 5.47 11.83 -4.47
N VAL A 114 5.62 10.51 -4.54
CA VAL A 114 6.63 9.78 -3.75
C VAL A 114 8.05 10.21 -4.14
N SER A 115 8.32 10.33 -5.44
CA SER A 115 9.62 10.80 -5.94
C SER A 115 9.91 12.23 -5.48
N ALA A 116 8.92 13.12 -5.53
CA ALA A 116 9.03 14.49 -5.06
C ALA A 116 9.29 14.56 -3.55
N LEU A 117 8.65 13.71 -2.74
CA LEU A 117 8.92 13.60 -1.30
C LEU A 117 10.38 13.18 -1.05
N THR A 118 10.82 12.09 -1.67
CA THR A 118 12.19 11.58 -1.51
C THR A 118 13.22 12.61 -1.97
N GLN A 119 13.00 13.26 -3.11
CA GLN A 119 13.88 14.30 -3.62
C GLN A 119 13.91 15.53 -2.71
N GLN A 120 12.74 15.99 -2.24
CA GLN A 120 12.63 17.16 -1.38
C GLN A 120 13.34 16.92 -0.04
N THR A 121 13.23 15.72 0.53
CA THR A 121 13.97 15.34 1.73
C THR A 121 15.48 15.35 1.49
N ALA A 122 15.95 14.82 0.36
CA ALA A 122 17.37 14.74 0.03
C ALA A 122 18.04 16.10 -0.26
N GLN A 123 17.26 17.15 -0.52
CA GLN A 123 17.76 18.53 -0.71
C GLN A 123 18.21 19.21 0.60
N GLY A 124 17.78 18.70 1.76
CA GLY A 124 18.15 19.23 3.07
C GLY A 124 19.09 18.29 3.83
N PRO A 125 19.69 18.75 4.94
CA PRO A 125 20.44 17.89 5.84
C PRO A 125 19.57 16.76 6.37
N VAL A 126 20.13 15.55 6.34
CA VAL A 126 19.54 14.33 6.91
C VAL A 126 20.55 13.72 7.87
N ASP A 127 20.15 13.53 9.12
CA ASP A 127 20.98 12.84 10.10
C ASP A 127 21.06 11.35 9.75
N ARG A 128 22.26 10.77 9.74
CA ARG A 128 22.46 9.42 9.21
C ARG A 128 22.11 8.33 10.22
N VAL A 129 22.05 8.66 11.50
CA VAL A 129 21.84 7.70 12.58
C VAL A 129 20.36 7.63 12.96
N THR A 130 19.72 8.78 13.08
CA THR A 130 18.31 8.92 13.45
C THR A 130 17.38 9.03 12.24
N GLU A 131 17.91 9.25 11.04
CA GLU A 131 17.18 9.53 9.78
C GLU A 131 16.27 10.76 9.84
N LYS A 132 16.40 11.61 10.88
CA LYS A 132 15.69 12.89 10.95
C LYS A 132 16.20 13.83 9.87
N ALA A 133 15.28 14.54 9.20
CA ALA A 133 15.64 15.48 8.14
C ALA A 133 15.10 16.88 8.38
N GLN A 134 15.77 17.86 7.78
CA GLN A 134 15.31 19.25 7.82
C GLN A 134 14.03 19.47 7.01
N TYR A 135 13.88 18.73 5.90
CA TYR A 135 12.71 18.80 5.01
C TYR A 135 11.90 17.51 5.13
N THR A 136 10.82 17.59 5.92
CA THR A 136 9.88 16.51 6.20
C THR A 136 8.49 17.07 6.44
N LEU A 137 7.45 16.26 6.20
CA LEU A 137 6.06 16.57 6.57
C LEU A 137 5.73 16.13 8.00
N SER A 138 6.63 15.38 8.65
CA SER A 138 6.42 14.81 9.98
C SER A 138 7.25 15.51 11.05
N GLU A 139 6.57 15.93 12.13
CA GLU A 139 7.22 16.58 13.28
C GLU A 139 8.16 15.63 14.03
N ASP A 140 7.80 14.34 14.13
CA ASP A 140 8.61 13.32 14.81
C ASP A 140 9.96 13.08 14.11
N TRP A 141 9.97 13.26 12.79
CA TRP A 141 11.15 13.09 11.93
C TRP A 141 11.85 14.40 11.58
N LEU A 142 11.46 15.51 12.23
CA LEU A 142 12.04 16.82 11.98
C LEU A 142 13.41 16.95 12.66
N LEU A 143 14.41 17.37 11.88
CA LEU A 143 15.72 17.76 12.38
C LEU A 143 15.65 19.18 12.95
N TRP A 144 15.50 19.30 14.27
CA TRP A 144 15.30 20.57 14.98
C TRP A 144 16.51 21.52 14.95
N GLN A 145 17.72 20.97 14.81
CA GLN A 145 18.96 21.70 14.64
C GLN A 145 19.56 21.38 13.28
N ALA A 146 19.41 22.31 12.34
CA ALA A 146 20.24 22.30 11.15
C ALA A 146 21.52 23.07 11.50
N GLN A 147 22.66 22.38 11.50
CA GLN A 147 23.96 23.06 11.47
C GLN A 147 24.05 23.90 10.18
N ASP A 148 24.88 24.94 10.18
CA ASP A 148 25.14 25.69 8.94
C ASP A 148 25.71 24.74 7.88
N PHE A 149 25.05 24.68 6.72
CA PHE A 149 25.45 23.82 5.62
C PHE A 149 25.54 24.62 4.32
N LYS A 150 26.38 24.15 3.40
CA LYS A 150 26.56 24.72 2.06
C LYS A 150 26.17 23.69 1.01
N ALA A 151 25.41 24.13 0.00
CA ALA A 151 25.16 23.33 -1.18
C ALA A 151 26.44 23.24 -2.02
N LEU A 152 26.81 22.01 -2.40
CA LEU A 152 27.98 21.68 -3.19
C LEU A 152 27.52 21.13 -4.55
N LYS A 153 28.18 21.55 -5.63
CA LYS A 153 28.03 20.95 -6.97
C LYS A 153 29.33 20.22 -7.30
N LEU A 154 29.31 18.91 -7.25
CA LEU A 154 30.46 18.05 -7.44
C LEU A 154 30.51 17.53 -8.87
N LYS A 155 31.71 17.44 -9.45
CA LYS A 155 31.95 16.78 -10.74
C LYS A 155 32.55 15.40 -10.44
N VAL A 156 31.76 14.36 -10.66
CA VAL A 156 32.11 12.99 -10.34
C VAL A 156 32.59 12.27 -11.58
N LEU A 157 33.74 11.62 -11.44
CA LEU A 157 34.46 10.96 -12.51
C LEU A 157 34.51 9.46 -12.22
N PHE A 158 34.17 8.61 -13.20
CA PHE A 158 34.22 7.16 -13.07
C PHE A 158 35.47 6.63 -13.78
N ALA A 159 36.29 5.85 -13.08
CA ALA A 159 37.43 5.18 -13.70
C ALA A 159 36.93 4.05 -14.62
N ALA A 160 37.25 4.12 -15.91
CA ALA A 160 37.11 3.02 -16.84
C ALA A 160 38.41 2.18 -16.80
N GLY A 161 38.32 0.86 -17.01
CA GLY A 161 39.39 -0.07 -16.65
C GLY A 161 40.79 0.21 -17.22
N GLY A 162 41.80 -0.30 -16.51
CA GLY A 162 43.16 -0.59 -17.00
C GLY A 162 44.14 0.57 -17.20
N ALA A 163 43.73 1.67 -17.81
CA ALA A 163 44.69 2.64 -18.37
C ALA A 163 44.46 4.10 -17.93
N GLY A 164 44.00 4.33 -16.70
CA GLY A 164 43.79 5.70 -16.19
C GLY A 164 42.75 6.51 -16.99
N GLU A 165 41.98 5.86 -17.86
CA GLU A 165 40.88 6.48 -18.59
C GLU A 165 39.74 6.79 -17.62
N VAL A 166 39.21 8.00 -17.75
CA VAL A 166 38.18 8.53 -16.86
C VAL A 166 36.97 8.90 -17.71
N SER A 167 35.78 8.60 -17.22
CA SER A 167 34.52 8.95 -17.88
C SER A 167 34.33 10.46 -18.01
N GLU A 168 33.36 10.85 -18.84
CA GLU A 168 32.82 12.21 -18.75
C GLU A 168 32.29 12.50 -17.32
N PRO A 169 32.42 13.76 -16.85
CA PRO A 169 31.97 14.14 -15.52
C PRO A 169 30.45 14.06 -15.40
N LEU A 170 29.99 13.44 -14.30
CA LEU A 170 28.62 13.50 -13.82
C LEU A 170 28.51 14.62 -12.79
N GLU A 171 27.61 15.60 -13.03
CA GLU A 171 27.34 16.63 -12.04
C GLU A 171 26.41 16.10 -10.94
N VAL A 172 26.81 16.22 -9.68
CA VAL A 172 26.07 15.72 -8.52
C VAL A 172 25.94 16.83 -7.47
N GLY A 173 24.70 17.11 -7.06
CA GLY A 173 24.43 18.00 -5.93
C GLY A 173 24.63 17.28 -4.59
N ALA A 174 25.35 17.90 -3.66
CA ALA A 174 25.57 17.40 -2.30
C ALA A 174 25.52 18.54 -1.28
N LEU A 175 25.54 18.23 0.01
CA LEU A 175 25.63 19.18 1.10
C LEU A 175 26.95 18.98 1.84
N SER A 176 27.51 20.06 2.40
CA SER A 176 28.76 20.00 3.18
C SER A 176 28.65 19.14 4.45
N CYS A 177 27.44 18.84 4.90
CA CYS A 177 27.13 18.00 6.05
C CYS A 177 26.64 16.60 5.66
N ASP A 178 26.72 16.20 4.38
CA ASP A 178 26.42 14.82 3.99
C ASP A 178 27.55 13.89 4.47
N SER A 179 27.19 12.72 5.00
CA SER A 179 28.15 11.63 5.21
C SER A 179 28.64 11.06 3.89
N VAL A 180 29.79 10.36 3.91
CA VAL A 180 30.36 9.70 2.72
C VAL A 180 29.37 8.71 2.10
N GLU A 181 28.60 7.98 2.91
CA GLU A 181 27.59 7.05 2.41
C GLU A 181 26.41 7.78 1.74
N GLN A 182 25.94 8.90 2.30
CA GLN A 182 24.91 9.73 1.67
C GLN A 182 25.39 10.32 0.34
N LEU A 183 26.66 10.72 0.25
CA LEU A 183 27.26 11.16 -1.01
C LEU A 183 27.28 10.02 -2.04
N LYS A 184 27.68 8.79 -1.66
CA LYS A 184 27.63 7.62 -2.55
C LYS A 184 26.21 7.36 -3.08
N GLU A 185 25.20 7.44 -2.20
CA GLU A 185 23.78 7.30 -2.57
C GLU A 185 23.36 8.37 -3.59
N LYS A 186 23.74 9.64 -3.37
CA LYS A 186 23.46 10.75 -4.30
C LYS A 186 24.15 10.58 -5.66
N ILE A 187 25.40 10.10 -5.67
CA ILE A 187 26.14 9.78 -6.91
C ILE A 187 25.43 8.66 -7.68
N LEU A 188 25.05 7.58 -7.00
CA LEU A 188 24.33 6.46 -7.61
C LEU A 188 22.98 6.91 -8.15
N SER A 189 22.25 7.76 -7.43
CA SER A 189 20.98 8.31 -7.90
C SER A 189 21.16 9.15 -9.16
N ALA A 190 22.07 10.13 -9.15
CA ALA A 190 22.36 10.96 -10.31
C ALA A 190 22.84 10.15 -11.53
N PHE A 191 23.60 9.08 -11.29
CA PHE A 191 24.02 8.16 -12.34
C PHE A 191 22.82 7.42 -12.95
N ARG A 192 21.91 6.89 -12.11
CA ARG A 192 20.67 6.25 -12.58
C ARG A 192 19.78 7.23 -13.35
N ASP A 193 19.66 8.46 -12.87
CA ASP A 193 18.83 9.50 -13.50
C ASP A 193 19.39 9.90 -14.88
N LYS A 194 20.73 10.03 -15.01
CA LYS A 194 21.39 10.43 -16.26
C LYS A 194 21.50 9.30 -17.27
N PHE A 195 21.85 8.09 -16.83
CA PHE A 195 22.21 6.99 -17.73
C PHE A 195 21.15 5.89 -17.83
N GLY A 196 20.13 5.92 -16.96
CA GLY A 196 18.96 5.06 -17.07
C GLY A 196 19.29 3.56 -17.10
N PHE A 197 19.55 2.96 -15.95
CA PHE A 197 19.46 1.50 -15.82
C PHE A 197 18.29 1.14 -14.92
N PRO A 198 17.07 1.05 -15.48
CA PRO A 198 16.00 0.41 -14.73
C PRO A 198 16.40 -1.05 -14.51
N TYR A 199 16.35 -1.50 -13.25
CA TYR A 199 16.49 -2.91 -12.84
C TYR A 199 15.49 -3.85 -13.57
N SER A 200 14.56 -3.30 -14.35
CA SER A 200 13.47 -3.98 -15.05
C SER A 200 13.65 -4.14 -16.56
N ARG A 201 14.77 -3.68 -17.16
CA ARG A 201 15.06 -3.92 -18.59
C ARG A 201 15.51 -5.37 -18.76
N ARG A 202 14.79 -6.16 -19.57
CA ARG A 202 15.19 -7.55 -19.85
C ARG A 202 16.45 -7.51 -20.72
N LEU A 203 17.38 -8.44 -20.53
CA LEU A 203 18.61 -8.56 -21.33
C LEU A 203 18.34 -8.54 -22.85
N GLY A 204 17.19 -9.07 -23.28
CA GLY A 204 16.74 -9.03 -24.67
C GLY A 204 16.45 -7.62 -25.22
N ASP A 205 15.93 -6.69 -24.39
CA ASP A 205 15.62 -5.31 -24.79
C ASP A 205 16.88 -4.43 -24.87
N VAL A 206 18.01 -4.94 -24.35
CA VAL A 206 19.34 -4.33 -24.40
C VAL A 206 20.17 -4.88 -25.57
N GLY A 207 19.61 -5.83 -26.33
CA GLY A 207 20.28 -6.42 -27.50
C GLY A 207 21.54 -7.21 -27.13
N VAL A 208 21.55 -7.88 -25.97
CA VAL A 208 22.67 -8.73 -25.55
C VAL A 208 22.56 -10.09 -26.24
N PRO A 209 23.44 -10.45 -27.19
CA PRO A 209 23.36 -11.72 -27.91
C PRO A 209 23.72 -12.93 -27.05
N ASP A 210 23.26 -14.11 -27.46
CA ASP A 210 23.68 -15.37 -26.84
C ASP A 210 25.20 -15.54 -26.95
N GLY A 211 25.87 -15.84 -25.83
CA GLY A 211 27.34 -15.86 -25.73
C GLY A 211 28.02 -14.51 -25.43
N ALA A 212 27.27 -13.43 -25.19
CA ALA A 212 27.86 -12.15 -24.79
C ALA A 212 28.62 -12.23 -23.46
N THR A 213 29.83 -11.68 -23.44
CA THR A 213 30.65 -11.61 -22.21
C THR A 213 30.16 -10.48 -21.31
N VAL A 214 29.48 -10.82 -20.22
CA VAL A 214 29.07 -9.86 -19.18
C VAL A 214 30.22 -9.66 -18.20
N LYS A 215 30.74 -8.43 -18.13
CA LYS A 215 31.80 -8.08 -17.18
C LYS A 215 31.19 -7.62 -15.86
N VAL A 216 31.14 -8.52 -14.88
CA VAL A 216 30.75 -8.15 -13.50
C VAL A 216 31.94 -7.42 -12.86
N LEU A 217 31.85 -6.10 -12.75
CA LEU A 217 32.84 -5.30 -12.04
C LEU A 217 32.59 -5.42 -10.52
N SER A 218 33.10 -6.49 -9.93
CA SER A 218 33.32 -6.57 -8.49
C SER A 218 34.55 -5.72 -8.10
N ARG A 219 34.57 -5.18 -6.88
CA ARG A 219 35.64 -4.36 -6.26
C ARG A 219 37.03 -4.99 -6.41
N ARG A 220 37.66 -4.93 -7.58
CA ARG A 220 39.08 -5.20 -7.84
C ARG A 220 39.56 -4.44 -9.07
N SER A 221 39.54 -3.11 -9.01
CA SER A 221 40.76 -2.38 -9.39
C SER A 221 41.75 -2.57 -8.24
N PRO A 222 43.07 -2.71 -8.48
CA PRO A 222 44.04 -2.81 -7.39
C PRO A 222 43.87 -1.55 -6.52
N PRO A 223 43.50 -1.67 -5.23
CA PRO A 223 43.33 -0.49 -4.40
C PRO A 223 44.73 0.05 -4.11
N LEU A 224 45.02 1.27 -4.56
CA LEU A 224 46.14 2.03 -4.01
C LEU A 224 45.82 2.56 -2.59
N LEU A 225 44.60 2.32 -2.06
CA LEU A 225 44.14 2.80 -0.74
C LEU A 225 43.24 1.76 -0.04
N SER A 226 43.31 1.72 1.29
CA SER A 226 42.72 0.70 2.17
C SER A 226 41.22 0.47 1.96
N GLN A 227 40.81 -0.81 1.97
CA GLN A 227 39.40 -1.18 1.99
C GLN A 227 38.76 -0.77 3.32
N GLN A 228 37.66 -0.02 3.26
CA GLN A 228 36.81 0.29 4.42
C GLN A 228 35.54 -0.55 4.38
N SER A 229 35.19 -1.19 5.51
CA SER A 229 33.92 -1.88 5.72
C SER A 229 32.77 -0.88 5.86
N SER A 230 31.55 -1.28 5.51
CA SER A 230 30.34 -0.48 5.74
C SER A 230 30.13 -0.34 7.25
N LEU A 231 30.07 0.90 7.74
CA LEU A 231 29.79 1.16 9.16
C LEU A 231 28.34 0.84 9.51
N LYS A 232 27.42 0.85 8.53
CA LYS A 232 26.01 0.51 8.74
C LYS A 232 25.78 -0.94 9.14
N ASP A 233 26.74 -1.82 8.85
CA ASP A 233 26.60 -3.25 9.09
C ASP A 233 26.95 -3.61 10.56
N ASP A 234 27.37 -2.63 11.37
CA ASP A 234 27.58 -2.81 12.83
C ASP A 234 26.23 -2.90 13.55
N GLU A 235 25.99 -4.00 14.26
CA GLU A 235 24.74 -4.24 15.01
C GLU A 235 24.45 -3.14 16.05
N ASN A 236 25.47 -2.43 16.54
CA ASN A 236 25.32 -1.32 17.49
C ASN A 236 25.66 0.04 16.84
N PHE A 237 25.38 0.20 15.54
CA PHE A 237 25.66 1.43 14.80
C PHE A 237 25.06 2.68 15.49
N SER A 238 23.81 2.61 15.94
CA SER A 238 23.12 3.74 16.58
C SER A 238 23.63 4.10 17.98
N GLY A 239 24.30 3.18 18.68
CA GLY A 239 24.88 3.42 20.01
C GLY A 239 26.33 3.90 19.97
N LYS A 240 27.04 3.65 18.87
CA LYS A 240 28.49 3.95 18.73
C LYS A 240 28.79 5.19 17.90
N TYR A 241 27.92 5.54 16.96
CA TYR A 241 28.17 6.61 16.01
C TYR A 241 27.09 7.69 16.10
N PHE A 242 27.48 8.93 15.81
CA PHE A 242 26.57 10.07 15.65
C PHE A 242 26.91 10.81 14.36
N HIS A 243 25.97 11.59 13.82
CA HIS A 243 26.18 12.39 12.61
C HIS A 243 25.93 13.88 12.88
N LEU A 244 24.68 14.32 12.84
CA LEU A 244 24.26 15.71 13.06
C LEU A 244 23.67 15.91 14.46
N ILE A 245 23.11 14.85 15.06
CA ILE A 245 22.54 14.87 16.40
C ILE A 245 23.51 14.22 17.38
N ASP A 246 23.97 14.98 18.36
CA ASP A 246 24.69 14.46 19.52
C ASP A 246 23.69 13.89 20.55
N PRO A 247 23.80 12.60 20.95
CA PRO A 247 22.89 11.95 21.90
C PRO A 247 22.77 12.66 23.25
N ASP A 248 23.85 13.31 23.73
CA ASP A 248 23.87 14.02 25.01
C ASP A 248 23.12 15.36 24.96
N VAL A 249 22.95 15.91 23.75
CA VAL A 249 22.24 17.16 23.49
C VAL A 249 20.73 16.93 23.23
N ASP A 250 20.33 15.78 22.67
CA ASP A 250 18.91 15.43 22.37
C ASP A 250 18.06 15.32 23.66
N GLN A 251 18.62 14.81 24.78
CA GLN A 251 17.89 14.67 26.04
C GLN A 251 17.41 16.01 26.64
N ASN A 252 18.17 17.09 26.42
CA ASN A 252 17.83 18.42 26.89
C ASN A 252 16.77 19.10 26.01
N GLN A 253 16.71 18.78 24.72
CA GLN A 253 15.75 19.39 23.78
C GLN A 253 14.34 18.80 23.90
N ARG A 254 14.20 17.50 24.19
CA ARG A 254 12.89 16.89 24.49
C ARG A 254 12.17 17.56 25.67
N LYS A 255 12.92 18.20 26.58
CA LYS A 255 12.40 18.89 27.75
C LYS A 255 11.92 20.31 27.47
N ASN A 256 12.28 20.93 26.33
CA ASN A 256 11.86 22.29 25.99
C ASN A 256 11.68 22.52 24.47
N PRO A 257 10.66 21.92 23.84
CA PRO A 257 10.41 22.09 22.42
C PRO A 257 9.74 23.44 22.17
N GLU A 258 10.52 24.50 21.95
CA GLU A 258 9.98 25.65 21.22
C GLU A 258 9.56 25.16 19.84
N ARG A 259 8.25 25.20 19.55
CA ARG A 259 7.64 24.73 18.30
C ARG A 259 8.18 25.50 17.10
N LYS A 260 9.36 25.12 16.61
CA LYS A 260 9.88 25.58 15.32
C LYS A 260 9.00 24.98 14.23
N LYS A 261 8.48 25.84 13.34
CA LYS A 261 7.62 25.44 12.22
C LYS A 261 8.34 24.43 11.32
N LEU A 262 7.61 23.42 10.84
CA LEU A 262 8.09 22.52 9.77
C LEU A 262 8.65 23.36 8.62
N LYS A 263 9.91 23.09 8.24
CA LYS A 263 10.66 23.85 7.24
C LYS A 263 10.58 23.24 5.84
N MET A 264 9.90 22.12 5.68
CA MET A 264 9.50 21.69 4.34
C MET A 264 8.61 22.78 3.80
N LYS A 265 9.02 23.45 2.72
CA LYS A 265 8.12 24.35 2.01
C LYS A 265 7.00 23.46 1.50
N GLU A 266 5.89 23.42 2.24
CA GLU A 266 4.66 22.71 1.89
C GLU A 266 4.35 22.86 0.39
N VAL A 267 4.57 24.08 -0.12
CA VAL A 267 4.54 24.51 -1.53
C VAL A 267 5.23 23.57 -2.52
N ALA A 268 6.37 22.93 -2.17
CA ALA A 268 7.16 22.16 -3.13
C ALA A 268 6.55 20.80 -3.48
N VAL A 269 5.86 20.15 -2.53
CA VAL A 269 5.22 18.85 -2.74
C VAL A 269 3.70 18.95 -2.87
N HIS A 270 3.12 20.09 -2.50
CA HIS A 270 1.67 20.32 -2.47
C HIS A 270 1.01 20.05 -3.81
N SER A 271 1.55 20.56 -4.92
CA SER A 271 0.99 20.34 -6.26
C SER A 271 0.93 18.86 -6.66
N TYR A 272 1.91 18.05 -6.25
CA TYR A 272 1.89 16.61 -6.49
C TYR A 272 0.82 15.90 -5.67
N VAL A 273 0.61 16.33 -4.42
CA VAL A 273 -0.46 15.81 -3.55
C VAL A 273 -1.83 16.15 -4.14
N GLU A 274 -2.04 17.40 -4.55
CA GLU A 274 -3.28 17.83 -5.20
C GLU A 274 -3.57 17.05 -6.48
N ASN A 275 -2.57 16.90 -7.35
CA ASN A 275 -2.71 16.16 -8.60
C ASN A 275 -3.07 14.70 -8.35
N LEU A 276 -2.46 14.07 -7.34
CA LEU A 276 -2.80 12.71 -6.94
C LEU A 276 -4.25 12.64 -6.43
N PHE A 277 -4.64 13.52 -5.52
CA PHE A 277 -5.99 13.55 -4.95
C PHE A 277 -7.06 13.72 -6.04
N ARG A 278 -6.86 14.70 -6.94
CA ARG A 278 -7.76 14.94 -8.08
C ARG A 278 -7.71 13.83 -9.12
N SER A 279 -6.64 13.03 -9.20
CA SER A 279 -6.62 11.83 -10.04
C SER A 279 -7.44 10.67 -9.46
N ILE A 280 -7.62 10.64 -8.12
CA ILE A 280 -8.38 9.61 -7.41
C ILE A 280 -9.89 9.87 -7.49
N TRP A 281 -10.33 11.08 -7.15
CA TRP A 281 -11.75 11.49 -7.21
C TRP A 281 -12.11 12.28 -8.48
N GLY A 282 -11.23 12.23 -9.48
CA GLY A 282 -11.49 12.76 -10.81
C GLY A 282 -12.27 11.78 -11.66
N THR A 283 -13.11 12.31 -12.55
CA THR A 283 -13.95 11.53 -13.48
C THR A 283 -13.66 11.97 -14.92
N PRO A 284 -12.55 11.53 -15.52
CA PRO A 284 -12.21 12.02 -16.85
C PRO A 284 -13.20 11.42 -17.85
N LEU A 285 -13.73 12.26 -18.74
CA LEU A 285 -14.92 11.97 -19.58
C LEU A 285 -16.26 11.92 -18.83
N GLY A 286 -16.30 12.41 -17.58
CA GLY A 286 -17.51 12.51 -16.78
C GLY A 286 -18.00 11.19 -16.18
N ARG A 287 -17.22 10.10 -16.27
CA ARG A 287 -17.57 8.76 -15.78
C ARG A 287 -16.60 8.30 -14.69
N ALA A 288 -17.13 7.62 -13.68
CA ALA A 288 -16.34 6.96 -12.65
C ALA A 288 -15.98 5.53 -13.11
N PRO A 289 -15.00 4.86 -12.45
CA PRO A 289 -14.71 3.46 -12.73
C PRO A 289 -15.96 2.59 -12.52
N GLN A 290 -16.18 1.60 -13.39
CA GLN A 290 -17.37 0.74 -13.34
C GLN A 290 -17.54 0.08 -11.96
N THR A 291 -16.46 -0.45 -11.41
CA THR A 291 -16.38 -1.00 -10.05
C THR A 291 -16.90 -0.05 -8.97
N VAL A 292 -16.50 1.23 -9.03
CA VAL A 292 -16.92 2.23 -8.03
C VAL A 292 -18.40 2.53 -8.15
N LYS A 293 -18.89 2.75 -9.38
CA LYS A 293 -20.30 3.02 -9.64
C LYS A 293 -21.16 1.84 -9.21
N TYR A 294 -20.83 0.63 -9.66
CA TYR A 294 -21.55 -0.58 -9.31
C TYR A 294 -21.62 -0.80 -7.80
N PHE A 295 -20.49 -0.68 -7.10
CA PHE A 295 -20.44 -0.89 -5.66
C PHE A 295 -21.16 0.21 -4.86
N PHE A 296 -21.10 1.47 -5.31
CA PHE A 296 -21.83 2.56 -4.65
C PHE A 296 -23.34 2.42 -4.84
N ASP A 297 -23.80 1.97 -6.01
CA ASP A 297 -25.22 1.64 -6.25
C ASP A 297 -25.66 0.42 -5.43
N PHE A 298 -24.78 -0.55 -5.18
CA PHE A 298 -25.03 -1.63 -4.22
C PHE A 298 -25.22 -1.10 -2.79
N LEU A 299 -24.37 -0.18 -2.32
CA LEU A 299 -24.51 0.42 -0.99
C LEU A 299 -25.79 1.25 -0.85
N ASP A 300 -26.18 1.97 -1.90
CA ASP A 300 -27.41 2.76 -1.94
C ASP A 300 -28.63 1.82 -1.84
N ARG A 301 -28.68 0.74 -2.64
CA ARG A 301 -29.74 -0.29 -2.54
C ARG A 301 -29.78 -0.97 -1.18
N LEU A 302 -28.62 -1.29 -0.60
CA LEU A 302 -28.53 -1.90 0.73
C LEU A 302 -29.10 -0.97 1.81
N ALA A 303 -28.84 0.33 1.73
CA ALA A 303 -29.41 1.30 2.65
C ALA A 303 -30.93 1.41 2.49
N ASP A 304 -31.43 1.40 1.24
CA ASP A 304 -32.86 1.43 0.94
C ASP A 304 -33.58 0.20 1.51
N ASP A 305 -33.02 -1.01 1.33
CA ASP A 305 -33.54 -2.26 1.90
C ASP A 305 -33.61 -2.22 3.43
N MET A 306 -32.63 -1.57 4.06
CA MET A 306 -32.57 -1.35 5.51
C MET A 306 -33.38 -0.13 5.97
N LYS A 307 -34.06 0.58 5.06
CA LYS A 307 -34.83 1.81 5.31
C LYS A 307 -34.01 2.93 5.94
N ILE A 308 -32.74 3.03 5.59
CA ILE A 308 -31.84 4.08 6.04
C ILE A 308 -31.98 5.29 5.10
N THR A 309 -32.46 6.41 5.63
CA THR A 309 -32.68 7.64 4.86
C THR A 309 -31.65 8.74 5.13
N ASP A 310 -30.77 8.55 6.12
CA ASP A 310 -29.74 9.53 6.49
C ASP A 310 -28.59 9.54 5.45
N PRO A 311 -28.40 10.62 4.67
CA PRO A 311 -27.34 10.70 3.67
C PRO A 311 -25.93 10.65 4.26
N ASP A 312 -25.76 11.00 5.54
CA ASP A 312 -24.46 10.89 6.21
C ASP A 312 -24.04 9.42 6.36
N VAL A 313 -24.99 8.51 6.57
CA VAL A 313 -24.71 7.07 6.67
C VAL A 313 -24.14 6.56 5.35
N LEU A 314 -24.78 6.90 4.23
CA LEU A 314 -24.31 6.53 2.89
C LEU A 314 -22.93 7.12 2.58
N HIS A 315 -22.71 8.40 2.92
CA HIS A 315 -21.39 9.02 2.78
C HIS A 315 -20.32 8.27 3.58
N ILE A 316 -20.64 7.89 4.83
CA ILE A 316 -19.73 7.13 5.69
C ILE A 316 -19.46 5.74 5.12
N TRP A 317 -20.47 5.02 4.63
CA TRP A 317 -20.29 3.70 4.03
C TRP A 317 -19.40 3.75 2.79
N LYS A 318 -19.63 4.72 1.90
CA LYS A 318 -18.81 4.96 0.70
C LYS A 318 -17.36 5.29 1.09
N THR A 319 -17.17 6.11 2.11
CA THR A 319 -15.84 6.50 2.62
C THR A 319 -15.11 5.34 3.29
N ASN A 320 -15.82 4.54 4.10
CA ASN A 320 -15.27 3.40 4.83
C ASN A 320 -14.98 2.19 3.92
N SER A 321 -15.66 2.09 2.78
CA SER A 321 -15.50 0.96 1.85
C SER A 321 -14.40 1.16 0.82
N LEU A 322 -14.24 2.38 0.28
CA LEU A 322 -13.32 2.65 -0.82
C LEU A 322 -12.11 3.52 -0.39
N PRO A 323 -12.24 4.82 -0.06
CA PRO A 323 -11.12 5.65 0.39
C PRO A 323 -10.32 5.04 1.54
N LEU A 324 -11.00 4.60 2.60
CA LEU A 324 -10.35 4.10 3.81
C LEU A 324 -9.64 2.74 3.61
N ARG A 325 -10.20 1.85 2.78
CA ARG A 325 -9.72 0.47 2.66
C ARG A 325 -8.74 0.28 1.50
N PHE A 326 -9.01 0.92 0.38
CA PHE A 326 -8.19 0.80 -0.81
C PHE A 326 -7.19 1.96 -0.92
N TRP A 327 -7.67 3.20 -1.05
CA TRP A 327 -6.80 4.34 -1.35
C TRP A 327 -5.82 4.66 -0.22
N ILE A 328 -6.24 4.59 1.04
CA ILE A 328 -5.31 4.77 2.17
C ILE A 328 -4.24 3.69 2.21
N ASN A 329 -4.58 2.45 1.86
CA ASN A 329 -3.60 1.37 1.81
C ASN A 329 -2.54 1.66 0.74
N ILE A 330 -2.98 2.05 -0.47
CA ILE A 330 -2.07 2.44 -1.57
C ILE A 330 -1.22 3.67 -1.23
N LEU A 331 -1.82 4.71 -0.65
CA LEU A 331 -1.11 5.95 -0.28
C LEU A 331 -0.01 5.71 0.76
N LYS A 332 -0.27 4.84 1.75
CA LYS A 332 0.70 4.52 2.81
C LYS A 332 1.72 3.46 2.39
N ASN A 333 1.42 2.69 1.36
CA ASN A 333 2.23 1.57 0.92
C ASN A 333 2.51 1.62 -0.59
N PRO A 334 3.23 2.65 -1.09
CA PRO A 334 3.55 2.76 -2.51
C PRO A 334 4.45 1.61 -3.01
N GLN A 335 5.14 0.89 -2.12
CA GLN A 335 5.85 -0.34 -2.44
C GLN A 335 4.94 -1.52 -2.85
N PHE A 336 3.61 -1.35 -2.71
CA PHE A 336 2.61 -2.27 -3.28
C PHE A 336 2.26 -1.94 -4.74
N VAL A 337 2.91 -0.94 -5.33
CA VAL A 337 2.68 -0.52 -6.72
C VAL A 337 4.01 -0.35 -7.47
N PHE A 338 5.09 -0.01 -6.76
CA PHE A 338 6.40 0.27 -7.33
C PHE A 338 7.49 -0.55 -6.65
N ASP A 339 8.51 -0.91 -7.45
CA ASP A 339 9.76 -1.49 -6.96
C ASP A 339 10.59 -0.39 -6.25
N MET A 340 10.29 -0.19 -4.97
CA MET A 340 10.90 0.84 -4.15
C MET A 340 11.02 0.42 -2.70
N GLU A 341 12.06 0.92 -2.04
CA GLU A 341 12.22 0.77 -0.59
C GLU A 341 11.48 1.89 0.13
N LYS A 342 10.59 1.53 1.07
CA LYS A 342 9.90 2.50 1.92
C LYS A 342 10.68 2.70 3.22
N THR A 343 11.34 3.85 3.35
CA THR A 343 12.02 4.22 4.61
C THR A 343 11.01 4.61 5.70
N PRO A 344 11.34 4.44 6.99
CA PRO A 344 10.47 4.88 8.10
C PRO A 344 10.10 6.37 8.04
N GLN A 345 11.05 7.20 7.62
CA GLN A 345 10.84 8.62 7.42
C GLN A 345 9.79 8.90 6.32
N LEU A 346 9.88 8.20 5.18
CA LEU A 346 8.91 8.33 4.10
C LEU A 346 7.53 7.84 4.55
N ASP A 347 7.45 6.72 5.26
CA ASP A 347 6.20 6.19 5.83
C ASP A 347 5.48 7.22 6.71
N SER A 348 6.23 7.97 7.52
CA SER A 348 5.67 9.04 8.34
C SER A 348 5.12 10.20 7.49
N CYS A 349 5.82 10.61 6.44
CA CYS A 349 5.33 11.64 5.52
C CYS A 349 4.07 11.19 4.76
N LEU A 350 4.05 9.94 4.29
CA LEU A 350 2.88 9.35 3.62
C LEU A 350 1.69 9.23 4.58
N THR A 351 1.93 8.97 5.87
CA THR A 351 0.87 8.96 6.90
C THR A 351 0.25 10.34 7.09
N VAL A 352 1.05 11.41 7.02
CA VAL A 352 0.54 12.80 7.06
C VAL A 352 -0.35 13.09 5.86
N ILE A 353 0.09 12.73 4.66
CA ILE A 353 -0.69 12.92 3.42
C ILE A 353 -1.97 12.06 3.45
N ALA A 354 -1.88 10.81 3.87
CA ALA A 354 -3.01 9.91 4.03
C ALA A 354 -4.05 10.44 5.03
N GLN A 355 -3.60 11.09 6.11
CA GLN A 355 -4.51 11.75 7.05
C GLN A 355 -5.23 12.93 6.38
N ALA A 356 -4.52 13.77 5.64
CA ALA A 356 -5.15 14.88 4.90
C ALA A 356 -6.15 14.36 3.84
N PHE A 357 -5.83 13.25 3.17
CA PHE A 357 -6.74 12.56 2.27
C PHE A 357 -8.03 12.15 3.01
N MET A 358 -7.93 11.47 4.15
CA MET A 358 -9.12 11.08 4.93
C MET A 358 -9.91 12.28 5.46
N ASP A 359 -9.23 13.34 5.91
CA ASP A 359 -9.87 14.56 6.39
C ASP A 359 -10.71 15.23 5.27
N SER A 360 -10.34 15.02 4.00
CA SER A 360 -11.10 15.46 2.82
C SER A 360 -12.44 14.75 2.62
N PHE A 361 -12.65 13.60 3.27
CA PHE A 361 -13.93 12.88 3.30
C PHE A 361 -14.71 13.10 4.61
N SER A 362 -14.19 13.92 5.54
CA SER A 362 -14.88 14.18 6.80
C SER A 362 -16.16 14.98 6.59
N LEU A 363 -17.25 14.54 7.23
CA LEU A 363 -18.51 15.28 7.30
C LEU A 363 -18.44 16.46 8.30
N SER A 364 -17.56 16.37 9.31
CA SER A 364 -17.40 17.40 10.33
C SER A 364 -16.25 18.34 10.02
N GLU A 365 -16.46 19.62 10.35
CA GLU A 365 -15.37 20.60 10.42
C GLU A 365 -14.58 20.40 11.70
N THR A 366 -13.26 20.18 11.55
CA THR A 366 -12.37 20.16 12.70
C THR A 366 -11.94 21.59 13.00
N GLN A 367 -12.31 22.12 14.16
CA GLN A 367 -11.74 23.38 14.63
C GLN A 367 -10.27 23.17 14.99
N LEU A 368 -9.40 23.87 14.28
CA LEU A 368 -7.96 23.81 14.50
C LEU A 368 -7.54 24.97 15.40
N GLY A 369 -6.79 24.65 16.44
CA GLY A 369 -6.31 25.60 17.43
C GLY A 369 -4.82 25.41 17.69
N LYS A 370 -4.29 26.16 18.65
CA LYS A 370 -2.87 26.13 19.02
C LYS A 370 -2.40 24.72 19.40
N HIS A 371 -3.25 23.85 19.92
CA HIS A 371 -2.87 22.48 20.34
C HIS A 371 -3.18 21.40 19.29
N SER A 372 -3.62 21.78 18.09
CA SER A 372 -3.89 20.81 17.04
C SER A 372 -2.59 20.14 16.55
N PRO A 373 -2.65 18.84 16.20
CA PRO A 373 -1.51 18.13 15.63
C PRO A 373 -0.97 18.86 14.39
N THR A 374 0.36 18.95 14.28
CA THR A 374 0.99 19.77 13.24
C THR A 374 0.67 19.28 11.83
N ASN A 375 0.52 17.97 11.63
CA ASN A 375 0.07 17.38 10.37
C ASN A 375 -1.32 17.85 9.92
N LYS A 376 -2.23 18.17 10.86
CA LYS A 376 -3.54 18.76 10.54
C LYS A 376 -3.45 20.25 10.19
N LEU A 377 -2.47 20.94 10.74
CA LEU A 377 -2.25 22.37 10.46
C LEU A 377 -1.67 22.60 9.07
N LEU A 378 -0.92 21.64 8.51
CA LEU A 378 -0.36 21.71 7.15
C LEU A 378 -1.48 21.89 6.12
N TYR A 379 -2.36 20.90 5.98
CA TYR A 379 -3.40 20.93 4.93
C TYR A 379 -4.68 21.69 5.31
N ALA A 380 -4.70 22.35 6.47
CA ALA A 380 -5.91 22.98 7.05
C ALA A 380 -6.68 23.88 6.08
N LYS A 381 -5.96 24.60 5.22
CA LYS A 381 -6.55 25.57 4.27
C LYS A 381 -7.12 24.89 3.03
N ASP A 382 -6.62 23.72 2.65
CA ASP A 382 -7.01 23.01 1.44
C ASP A 382 -8.19 22.05 1.69
N ILE A 383 -8.27 21.47 2.90
CA ILE A 383 -9.33 20.50 3.26
C ILE A 383 -10.76 20.99 2.95
N PRO A 384 -11.16 22.26 3.18
CA PRO A 384 -12.49 22.74 2.78
C PRO A 384 -12.77 22.61 1.27
N GLN A 385 -11.78 22.90 0.42
CA GLN A 385 -11.91 22.76 -1.02
C GLN A 385 -11.99 21.27 -1.41
N PHE A 386 -11.10 20.42 -0.90
CA PHE A 386 -11.14 18.99 -1.19
C PHE A 386 -12.46 18.35 -0.75
N ARG A 387 -13.05 18.79 0.37
CA ARG A 387 -14.40 18.33 0.79
C ARG A 387 -15.49 18.70 -0.20
N GLN A 388 -15.41 19.87 -0.85
CA GLN A 388 -16.36 20.24 -1.90
C GLN A 388 -16.17 19.37 -3.15
N GLU A 389 -14.93 19.11 -3.55
CA GLU A 389 -14.60 18.22 -4.67
C GLU A 389 -15.11 16.79 -4.41
N VAL A 390 -14.90 16.24 -3.21
CA VAL A 390 -15.40 14.91 -2.81
C VAL A 390 -16.93 14.84 -2.83
N LYS A 391 -17.62 15.88 -2.33
CA LYS A 391 -19.09 15.96 -2.41
C LYS A 391 -19.57 15.97 -3.86
N ALA A 392 -18.90 16.70 -4.74
CA ALA A 392 -19.20 16.71 -6.17
C ALA A 392 -18.96 15.34 -6.81
N TYR A 393 -17.87 14.66 -6.45
CA TYR A 393 -17.54 13.31 -6.92
C TYR A 393 -18.61 12.28 -6.54
N TYR A 394 -19.01 12.21 -5.27
CA TYR A 394 -20.07 11.29 -4.84
C TYR A 394 -21.42 11.60 -5.49
N LYS A 395 -21.75 12.89 -5.65
CA LYS A 395 -22.95 13.31 -6.38
C LYS A 395 -22.90 12.84 -7.83
N GLN A 396 -21.77 13.04 -8.51
CA GLN A 396 -21.62 12.64 -9.90
C GLN A 396 -21.74 11.12 -10.10
N ILE A 397 -21.19 10.30 -9.21
CA ILE A 397 -21.35 8.85 -9.27
C ILE A 397 -22.82 8.46 -9.11
N ARG A 398 -23.52 9.06 -8.14
CA ARG A 398 -24.93 8.79 -7.90
C ARG A 398 -25.77 9.17 -9.12
N ASP A 399 -25.48 10.30 -9.75
CA ASP A 399 -26.23 10.82 -10.89
C ASP A 399 -25.89 10.10 -12.21
N GLN A 400 -24.89 9.21 -12.24
CA GLN A 400 -24.60 8.35 -13.40
C GLN A 400 -25.68 7.27 -13.60
N PRO A 401 -25.95 6.85 -14.85
CA PRO A 401 -26.82 5.71 -15.12
C PRO A 401 -26.35 4.45 -14.37
N PRO A 402 -27.28 3.62 -13.87
CA PRO A 402 -26.91 2.36 -13.24
C PRO A 402 -26.24 1.42 -14.25
N ILE A 403 -25.25 0.67 -13.79
CA ILE A 403 -24.59 -0.36 -14.59
C ILE A 403 -25.47 -1.60 -14.61
N THR A 404 -25.71 -2.15 -15.79
CA THR A 404 -26.52 -3.38 -15.90
C THR A 404 -25.75 -4.60 -15.41
N GLU A 405 -26.46 -5.62 -14.94
CA GLU A 405 -25.83 -6.87 -14.48
C GLU A 405 -24.98 -7.52 -15.58
N ALA A 406 -25.50 -7.54 -16.83
CA ALA A 406 -24.79 -8.09 -17.97
C ALA A 406 -23.50 -7.32 -18.28
N GLU A 407 -23.55 -5.98 -18.28
CA GLU A 407 -22.37 -5.12 -18.49
C GLU A 407 -21.31 -5.34 -17.42
N PHE A 408 -21.71 -5.39 -16.14
CA PHE A 408 -20.74 -5.59 -15.07
C PHE A 408 -20.16 -7.02 -15.06
N LYS A 409 -20.97 -8.02 -15.42
CA LYS A 409 -20.51 -9.40 -15.59
C LYS A 409 -19.49 -9.52 -16.71
N GLU A 410 -19.71 -8.86 -17.85
CA GLU A 410 -18.74 -8.80 -18.95
C GLU A 410 -17.43 -8.15 -18.49
N PHE A 411 -17.50 -7.01 -17.80
CA PHE A 411 -16.34 -6.35 -17.21
C PHE A 411 -15.54 -7.29 -16.29
N LEU A 412 -16.20 -8.00 -15.37
CA LEU A 412 -15.53 -8.93 -14.45
C LEU A 412 -14.98 -10.18 -15.15
N GLN A 413 -15.61 -10.65 -16.22
CA GLN A 413 -15.08 -11.74 -17.04
C GLN A 413 -13.80 -11.31 -17.75
N ASP A 414 -13.75 -10.08 -18.26
CA ASP A 414 -12.55 -9.54 -18.89
C ASP A 414 -11.42 -9.32 -17.88
N GLU A 415 -11.74 -8.83 -16.66
CA GLU A 415 -10.75 -8.77 -15.58
C GLU A 415 -10.26 -10.17 -15.16
N SER A 416 -11.14 -11.17 -15.11
CA SER A 416 -10.74 -12.55 -14.78
C SER A 416 -9.76 -13.11 -15.83
N LYS A 417 -10.05 -12.90 -17.13
CA LYS A 417 -9.21 -13.37 -18.24
C LYS A 417 -7.83 -12.70 -18.28
N LYS A 418 -7.72 -11.43 -17.89
CA LYS A 418 -6.43 -10.71 -17.85
C LYS A 418 -5.42 -11.35 -16.90
N HIS A 419 -5.92 -12.08 -15.89
CA HIS A 419 -5.16 -12.65 -14.79
C HIS A 419 -5.24 -14.19 -14.76
N GLU A 420 -5.73 -14.80 -15.84
CA GLU A 420 -5.88 -16.25 -15.93
C GLU A 420 -4.50 -16.93 -15.84
N ASN A 421 -4.42 -17.98 -15.02
CA ASN A 421 -3.18 -18.74 -14.74
C ASN A 421 -2.08 -17.96 -14.02
N GLU A 422 -2.33 -16.72 -13.59
CA GLU A 422 -1.30 -15.97 -12.86
C GLU A 422 -1.21 -16.42 -11.39
N PHE A 423 -2.28 -16.98 -10.80
CA PHE A 423 -2.27 -17.52 -9.44
C PHE A 423 -2.37 -19.05 -9.40
N ASN A 424 -1.78 -19.66 -8.35
CA ASN A 424 -1.92 -21.09 -8.08
C ASN A 424 -3.19 -21.39 -7.27
N GLU A 425 -4.30 -21.61 -7.99
CA GLU A 425 -5.60 -21.97 -7.41
C GLU A 425 -5.52 -23.23 -6.52
N ALA A 426 -4.80 -24.26 -6.99
CA ALA A 426 -4.67 -25.52 -6.25
C ALA A 426 -3.97 -25.33 -4.89
N ALA A 427 -2.98 -24.44 -4.80
CA ALA A 427 -2.35 -24.09 -3.52
C ALA A 427 -3.34 -23.39 -2.59
N ALA A 428 -4.12 -22.43 -3.10
CA ALA A 428 -5.13 -21.74 -2.29
C ALA A 428 -6.20 -22.69 -1.76
N LEU A 429 -6.73 -23.60 -2.61
CA LEU A 429 -7.71 -24.60 -2.20
C LEU A 429 -7.18 -25.56 -1.13
N ARG A 430 -5.91 -25.98 -1.23
CA ARG A 430 -5.25 -26.80 -0.19
C ARG A 430 -5.17 -26.08 1.16
N GLU A 431 -4.87 -24.79 1.15
CA GLU A 431 -4.84 -23.96 2.36
C GLU A 431 -6.25 -23.74 2.92
N ILE A 432 -7.25 -23.47 2.08
CA ILE A 432 -8.67 -23.36 2.50
C ILE A 432 -9.14 -24.65 3.15
N TYR A 433 -8.75 -25.82 2.61
CA TYR A 433 -9.13 -27.10 3.21
C TYR A 433 -8.63 -27.25 4.66
N ARG A 434 -7.51 -26.63 5.04
CA ARG A 434 -7.07 -26.64 6.46
C ARG A 434 -8.09 -25.96 7.38
N PHE A 435 -8.71 -24.88 6.92
CA PHE A 435 -9.81 -24.24 7.66
C PHE A 435 -11.04 -25.14 7.71
N ILE A 436 -11.42 -25.76 6.58
CA ILE A 436 -12.55 -26.69 6.53
C ILE A 436 -12.33 -27.86 7.49
N GLN A 437 -11.13 -28.46 7.49
CA GLN A 437 -10.78 -29.56 8.38
C GLN A 437 -10.85 -29.14 9.86
N ARG A 438 -10.37 -27.93 10.19
CA ARG A 438 -10.35 -27.41 11.55
C ARG A 438 -11.74 -27.13 12.11
N TYR A 439 -12.65 -26.60 11.29
CA TYR A 439 -14.00 -26.17 11.68
C TYR A 439 -15.09 -27.05 11.07
N PHE A 440 -14.76 -28.29 10.73
CA PHE A 440 -15.64 -29.17 9.95
C PHE A 440 -17.01 -29.38 10.61
N THR A 441 -17.00 -29.60 11.93
CA THR A 441 -18.20 -29.79 12.74
C THR A 441 -19.09 -28.56 12.73
N GLU A 442 -18.52 -27.39 12.96
CA GLU A 442 -19.24 -26.12 13.02
C GLU A 442 -19.79 -25.74 11.64
N ILE A 443 -19.04 -25.99 10.57
CA ILE A 443 -19.49 -25.77 9.18
C ILE A 443 -20.67 -26.70 8.86
N LYS A 444 -20.55 -27.99 9.19
CA LYS A 444 -21.60 -28.98 8.99
C LYS A 444 -22.88 -28.61 9.75
N ASP A 445 -22.77 -28.32 11.04
CA ASP A 445 -23.91 -27.97 11.88
C ASP A 445 -24.60 -26.69 11.36
N LYS A 446 -23.82 -25.72 10.86
CA LYS A 446 -24.38 -24.50 10.26
C LYS A 446 -25.05 -24.75 8.92
N LEU A 447 -24.51 -25.64 8.07
CA LEU A 447 -25.14 -26.06 6.83
C LEU A 447 -26.52 -26.70 7.11
N GLU A 448 -26.57 -27.64 8.06
CA GLU A 448 -27.81 -28.32 8.46
C GLU A 448 -28.83 -27.35 9.04
N GLN A 449 -28.40 -26.39 9.88
CA GLN A 449 -29.28 -25.34 10.44
C GLN A 449 -29.80 -24.36 9.39
N SER A 450 -29.05 -24.14 8.30
CA SER A 450 -29.41 -23.17 7.27
C SER A 450 -30.47 -23.65 6.28
N GLY A 451 -30.90 -24.92 6.37
CA GLY A 451 -31.79 -25.54 5.39
C GLY A 451 -31.10 -25.83 4.05
N ALA A 452 -29.78 -25.99 4.04
CA ALA A 452 -29.02 -26.33 2.85
C ALA A 452 -29.43 -27.71 2.31
N PRO A 453 -29.41 -27.93 0.98
CA PRO A 453 -29.66 -29.24 0.38
C PRO A 453 -28.71 -30.31 0.98
N VAL A 454 -29.24 -31.52 1.22
CA VAL A 454 -28.51 -32.62 1.84
C VAL A 454 -27.27 -32.99 1.03
N GLU A 455 -27.35 -32.82 -0.29
CA GLU A 455 -26.27 -33.05 -1.24
C GLU A 455 -25.02 -32.21 -0.94
N LEU A 456 -25.17 -30.98 -0.41
CA LEU A 456 -24.02 -30.14 -0.04
C LEU A 456 -23.27 -30.72 1.17
N THR A 457 -24.01 -31.27 2.14
CA THR A 457 -23.40 -31.96 3.29
C THR A 457 -22.69 -33.23 2.85
N GLU A 458 -23.27 -33.99 1.92
CA GLU A 458 -22.62 -35.17 1.32
C GLU A 458 -21.35 -34.80 0.55
N GLN A 459 -21.39 -33.74 -0.27
CA GLN A 459 -20.23 -33.22 -0.98
C GLN A 459 -19.12 -32.77 -0.03
N LEU A 460 -19.46 -32.10 1.09
CA LEU A 460 -18.48 -31.71 2.11
C LEU A 460 -17.78 -32.94 2.72
N HIS A 461 -18.52 -34.03 3.00
CA HIS A 461 -17.91 -35.29 3.47
C HIS A 461 -17.06 -35.94 2.38
N HIS A 462 -17.49 -35.91 1.13
CA HIS A 462 -16.73 -36.45 0.01
C HIS A 462 -15.39 -35.73 -0.16
N VAL A 463 -15.39 -34.39 -0.12
CA VAL A 463 -14.15 -33.59 -0.15
C VAL A 463 -13.21 -33.98 0.98
N LYS A 464 -13.74 -34.15 2.20
CA LYS A 464 -12.94 -34.59 3.35
C LYS A 464 -12.28 -35.95 3.11
N GLN A 465 -13.04 -36.92 2.60
CA GLN A 465 -12.53 -38.26 2.29
C GLN A 465 -11.41 -38.22 1.23
N LEU A 466 -11.56 -37.42 0.18
CA LEU A 466 -10.54 -37.26 -0.86
C LEU A 466 -9.22 -36.71 -0.28
N PHE A 467 -9.29 -35.69 0.57
CA PHE A 467 -8.10 -35.11 1.20
C PHE A 467 -7.46 -36.00 2.26
N ASP A 468 -8.25 -36.76 3.02
CA ASP A 468 -7.72 -37.73 3.98
C ASP A 468 -7.06 -38.92 3.25
N GLY A 469 -7.60 -39.34 2.09
CA GLY A 469 -6.99 -40.34 1.21
C GLY A 469 -5.67 -39.87 0.57
N LEU A 470 -5.51 -38.57 0.30
CA LEU A 470 -4.23 -38.00 -0.15
C LEU A 470 -3.14 -38.10 0.93
N LYS A 471 -3.50 -38.01 2.22
CA LYS A 471 -2.54 -38.21 3.32
C LYS A 471 -2.13 -39.68 3.48
N SER A 472 -3.03 -40.63 3.16
CA SER A 472 -2.70 -42.06 3.24
C SER A 472 -1.82 -42.55 2.09
N CYS A 473 -1.78 -41.84 0.96
CA CYS A 473 -0.95 -42.20 -0.20
C CYS A 473 0.49 -41.65 -0.11
N SER A 474 0.89 -40.98 0.98
CA SER A 474 2.27 -40.51 1.18
C SER A 474 3.20 -41.53 1.85
N TRP A 475 2.82 -42.81 1.84
CA TRP A 475 3.68 -43.94 2.19
C TRP A 475 3.79 -44.83 0.96
N ASP A 476 4.81 -44.56 0.14
CA ASP A 476 5.71 -45.53 -0.50
C ASP A 476 6.74 -44.79 -1.37
#